data_AF-A0A0G1D233-F1
#
_entry.id   AF-A0A0G1D233-F1
#
_cell.length_a   1.000
_cell.length_b   1.000
_cell.length_c   1.000
_cell.angle_alpha   90.00
_cell.angle_beta   90.00
_cell.angle_gamma   90.00
#
_symmetry.space_group_name_H-M   'P 1'
#
loop_
_entity.id
_entity.type
_entity.pdbx_description
1 polymer ?
#
loop_
_entity_poly.entity_id
_entity_poly.type
_entity_poly.pdbx_seq_one_letter_code
_entity_poly.pdbx_strand_id
1 'polypeptide(L)'
;MIGTKIKRLFRAGAINFWRNRLVSFATIFVSVIALFVVGSLVFSNVILTNTLTQLENKVDISVYFKTEAGEPDILALKSSLEKLDEVKEVNYISQEQALEDFRN
;
A
#
# COMPACT_ATOMS: atom_id res chain seq x y z
N MET A 1 12.71 -47.84 14.59
CA MET A 1 13.83 -47.45 15.50
C MET A 1 14.17 -45.95 15.48
N ILE A 2 13.71 -45.16 14.50
CA ILE A 2 13.97 -43.70 14.40
C ILE A 2 12.94 -42.86 15.17
N GLY A 3 11.65 -43.20 15.11
CA GLY A 3 10.60 -42.43 15.80
C GLY A 3 10.76 -42.35 17.33
N THR A 4 11.27 -43.42 17.96
CA THR A 4 11.58 -43.42 19.40
C THR A 4 12.76 -42.51 19.75
N LYS A 5 13.77 -42.41 18.87
CA LYS A 5 14.91 -41.51 19.04
C LYS A 5 14.48 -40.05 18.92
N ILE A 6 13.64 -39.71 17.94
CA ILE A 6 13.08 -38.37 17.75
C ILE A 6 12.20 -37.98 18.95
N LYS A 7 11.29 -38.86 19.39
CA LYS A 7 10.44 -38.62 20.56
C LYS A 7 11.28 -38.34 21.82
N ARG A 8 12.40 -39.05 21.99
CA ARG A 8 13.32 -38.82 23.12
C ARG A 8 14.05 -37.49 23.01
N LEU A 9 14.44 -37.06 21.81
CA LEU A 9 15.11 -35.78 21.59
C LEU A 9 14.19 -34.60 21.94
N PHE A 10 12.95 -34.59 21.44
CA PHE A 10 11.97 -33.55 21.81
C PHE A 10 11.67 -33.55 23.30
N ARG A 11 11.51 -34.73 23.92
CA ARG A 11 11.30 -34.83 25.38
C ARG A 11 12.49 -34.28 26.17
N ALA A 12 13.72 -34.60 25.76
CA ALA A 12 14.92 -34.09 26.40
C ALA A 12 15.06 -32.57 26.24
N GLY A 13 14.76 -32.04 25.04
CA GLY A 13 14.74 -30.61 24.76
C GLY A 13 13.70 -29.87 25.63
N ALA A 14 12.47 -30.39 25.71
CA ALA A 14 11.41 -29.82 26.54
C ALA A 14 11.76 -29.84 28.04
N ILE A 15 12.38 -30.91 28.54
CA ILE A 15 12.84 -30.99 29.93
C ILE A 15 13.94 -29.94 30.20
N ASN A 16 14.91 -29.79 29.31
CA ASN A 16 15.98 -28.79 29.46
C ASN A 16 15.42 -27.35 29.40
N PHE A 17 14.48 -27.11 28.50
CA PHE A 17 13.76 -25.84 28.41
C PHE A 17 12.99 -25.53 29.70
N TRP A 18 12.32 -26.53 30.30
CA TRP A 18 11.61 -26.36 31.56
C TRP A 18 12.54 -26.19 32.78
N ARG A 19 13.75 -26.77 32.74
CA ARG A 19 14.76 -26.53 33.79
C ARG A 19 15.36 -25.13 33.68
N ASN A 20 15.58 -24.63 32.46
CA ASN A 20 16.17 -23.32 32.18
C ASN A 20 15.13 -22.31 31.68
N ARG A 21 13.96 -22.25 32.32
CA ARG A 21 12.81 -21.44 31.88
C ARG A 21 13.14 -19.96 31.74
N LEU A 22 13.83 -19.37 32.71
CA LEU A 22 14.11 -17.93 32.73
C LEU A 22 14.99 -17.50 31.56
N VAL A 23 16.11 -18.20 31.36
CA VAL A 23 17.06 -17.89 30.28
C VAL A 23 16.42 -18.14 28.92
N SER A 24 15.75 -19.30 28.75
CA SER A 24 15.13 -19.65 27.47
C SER A 24 13.97 -18.71 27.12
N PHE A 25 13.19 -18.27 28.12
CA PHE A 25 12.15 -17.27 27.94
C PHE A 25 12.73 -15.92 27.50
N ALA A 26 13.79 -15.45 28.16
CA ALA A 26 14.45 -14.20 27.78
C ALA A 26 14.95 -14.23 26.32
N THR A 27 15.59 -15.33 25.90
CA THR A 27 16.08 -15.48 24.52
C THR A 27 14.95 -15.49 23.50
N ILE A 28 13.86 -16.21 23.76
CA ILE A 28 12.68 -16.21 22.88
C ILE A 28 12.05 -14.81 22.83
N PHE A 29 11.91 -14.16 23.98
CA PHE A 29 11.31 -12.83 24.06
C PHE A 29 12.09 -11.79 23.25
N VAL A 30 13.43 -11.78 23.37
CA VAL A 30 14.28 -10.92 22.56
C VAL A 30 14.13 -11.22 21.06
N SER A 31 14.08 -12.50 20.69
CA SER A 31 13.89 -12.91 19.30
C SER A 31 12.53 -12.47 18.74
N VAL A 32 11.48 -12.58 19.56
CA VAL A 32 10.13 -12.12 19.21
C VAL A 32 10.11 -10.61 19.04
N ILE A 33 10.75 -9.84 19.94
CA ILE A 33 10.83 -8.38 19.80
C ILE A 33 11.58 -8.00 18.52
N ALA A 34 12.71 -8.65 18.22
CA ALA A 34 13.48 -8.37 17.01
C ALA A 34 12.64 -8.59 15.75
N LEU A 35 11.94 -9.74 15.66
CA LEU A 35 11.04 -10.02 14.55
C LEU A 35 9.83 -9.08 14.52
N PHE A 36 9.31 -8.68 15.68
CA PHE A 36 8.21 -7.74 15.77
C PHE A 36 8.62 -6.36 15.25
N VAL A 37 9.82 -5.87 15.58
CA VAL A 37 10.34 -4.60 15.08
C VAL A 37 10.52 -4.65 13.56
N VAL A 38 11.11 -5.72 13.03
CA VAL A 38 11.25 -5.87 11.57
C VAL A 38 9.88 -5.92 10.89
N GLY A 39 8.96 -6.72 11.44
CA GLY A 39 7.60 -6.86 10.93
C GLY A 39 6.81 -5.55 10.97
N SER A 40 6.93 -4.78 12.05
CA SER A 40 6.23 -3.49 12.20
C SER A 40 6.75 -2.46 11.22
N LEU A 41 8.07 -2.39 10.97
CA LEU A 41 8.65 -1.50 9.97
C LEU A 41 8.13 -1.80 8.56
N VAL A 42 8.13 -3.08 8.16
CA VAL A 42 7.60 -3.50 6.85
C VAL A 42 6.11 -3.18 6.75
N PHE A 43 5.34 -3.48 7.80
CA PHE A 43 3.91 -3.21 7.84
C PHE A 43 3.58 -1.71 7.74
N SER A 44 4.30 -0.86 8.49
CA SER A 44 4.15 0.60 8.42
C SER A 44 4.48 1.16 7.03
N ASN A 45 5.51 0.62 6.37
CA ASN A 45 5.86 1.05 5.01
C ASN A 45 4.68 0.81 4.03
N VAL A 46 4.09 -0.39 4.06
CA VAL A 46 2.95 -0.73 3.20
C VAL A 46 1.74 0.18 3.49
N ILE A 47 1.46 0.46 4.77
CA ILE A 47 0.36 1.38 5.14
C ILE A 47 0.59 2.78 4.58
N LEU A 48 1.80 3.32 4.74
CA LEU A 48 2.12 4.67 4.29
C LEU A 48 2.00 4.79 2.77
N THR A 49 2.60 3.86 2.03
CA THR A 49 2.52 3.84 0.56
C THR A 49 1.07 3.71 0.09
N ASN A 50 0.29 2.80 0.68
CA ASN A 50 -1.12 2.64 0.30
C ASN A 50 -1.95 3.89 0.61
N THR A 51 -1.70 4.54 1.75
CA THR A 51 -2.38 5.80 2.11
C THR A 51 -2.04 6.90 1.11
N LEU A 52 -0.77 7.04 0.73
CA LEU A 52 -0.33 8.02 -0.26
C LEU A 52 -1.00 7.77 -1.61
N THR A 53 -1.00 6.53 -2.11
CA THR A 53 -1.66 6.18 -3.37
C THR A 53 -3.17 6.44 -3.32
N GLN A 54 -3.82 6.23 -2.18
CA GLN A 54 -5.25 6.54 -2.02
C GLN A 54 -5.51 8.05 -2.00
N LEU A 55 -4.60 8.86 -1.44
CA LEU A 55 -4.72 10.31 -1.48
C LEU A 55 -4.48 10.84 -2.89
N GLU A 56 -3.44 10.36 -3.59
CA GLU A 56 -3.16 10.70 -4.99
C GLU A 56 -4.37 10.43 -5.89
N ASN A 57 -5.03 9.27 -5.73
CA ASN A 57 -6.22 8.93 -6.52
C ASN A 57 -7.49 9.73 -6.18
N LYS A 58 -7.48 10.57 -5.13
CA LYS A 58 -8.63 11.42 -4.76
C LYS A 58 -8.50 12.86 -5.26
N VAL A 59 -7.35 13.24 -5.84
CA VAL A 59 -7.13 14.60 -6.35
C VAL A 59 -7.61 14.66 -7.79
N ASP A 60 -8.90 14.92 -7.96
CA ASP A 60 -9.50 15.23 -9.26
C ASP A 60 -9.55 16.76 -9.45
N ILE A 61 -8.96 17.27 -10.54
CA ILE A 61 -8.97 18.70 -10.89
C ILE A 61 -9.85 18.90 -12.13
N SER A 62 -10.98 19.60 -11.95
CA SER A 62 -11.87 19.97 -13.05
C SER A 62 -11.58 21.38 -13.55
N VAL A 63 -11.27 21.51 -14.85
CA VAL A 63 -11.05 22.80 -15.51
C VAL A 63 -12.23 23.09 -16.43
N TYR A 64 -12.92 24.21 -16.19
CA TYR A 64 -14.06 24.64 -17.00
C TYR A 64 -13.61 25.64 -18.06
N PHE A 65 -14.06 25.44 -19.30
CA PHE A 65 -13.82 26.36 -20.41
C PHE A 65 -15.01 27.28 -20.62
N LYS A 66 -14.75 28.47 -21.19
CA LYS A 66 -15.81 29.35 -21.67
C LYS A 66 -16.45 28.74 -22.93
N THR A 67 -17.73 29.01 -23.15
CA THR A 67 -18.48 28.50 -24.32
C THR A 67 -17.97 28.99 -25.67
N GLU A 68 -17.17 30.05 -25.70
CA GLU A 68 -16.54 30.60 -26.91
C GLU A 68 -15.17 29.99 -27.20
N ALA A 69 -14.68 29.07 -26.36
CA ALA A 69 -13.39 28.42 -26.57
C ALA A 69 -13.44 27.47 -27.76
N GLY A 70 -12.50 27.61 -28.69
CA GLY A 70 -12.37 26.70 -29.82
C GLY A 70 -11.89 25.32 -29.38
N GLU A 71 -12.52 24.27 -29.90
CA GLU A 71 -12.12 22.87 -29.69
C GLU A 71 -10.62 22.58 -29.98
N PRO A 72 -9.99 23.18 -31.02
CA PRO A 72 -8.56 22.98 -31.29
C PRO A 72 -7.66 23.45 -30.14
N ASP A 73 -8.02 24.56 -29.49
CA ASP A 73 -7.23 25.13 -28.38
C ASP A 73 -7.36 24.28 -27.12
N ILE A 74 -8.55 23.69 -26.89
CA ILE A 74 -8.79 22.76 -25.78
C ILE A 74 -7.98 21.47 -25.97
N LEU A 75 -7.93 20.93 -27.18
CA LEU A 75 -7.11 19.75 -27.51
C LEU A 75 -5.60 20.04 -27.41
N ALA A 76 -5.16 21.24 -27.77
CA ALA A 76 -3.78 21.67 -27.60
C ALA A 76 -3.39 21.77 -26.11
N LEU A 77 -4.29 22.29 -25.27
CA LEU A 77 -4.10 22.32 -23.82
C LEU A 77 -4.10 20.90 -23.22
N LYS A 78 -5.03 20.03 -23.65
CA LYS A 78 -5.04 18.61 -23.27
C LYS A 78 -3.69 17.94 -23.53
N SER A 79 -3.17 18.07 -24.76
CA SER A 79 -1.87 17.50 -25.14
C SER A 79 -0.69 18.11 -24.35
N SER A 80 -0.81 19.36 -23.91
CA SER A 80 0.20 20.00 -23.08
C SER A 80 0.17 19.48 -21.64
N LEU A 81 -1.02 19.19 -21.11
CA LEU A 81 -1.22 18.62 -19.77
C LEU A 81 -0.83 17.14 -19.70
N GLU A 82 -1.10 16.35 -20.74
CA GLU A 82 -0.69 14.94 -20.84
C GLU A 82 0.83 14.75 -20.87
N LYS A 83 1.61 15.79 -21.19
CA LYS A 83 3.08 15.77 -21.20
C LYS A 83 3.70 16.07 -19.83
N LEU A 84 2.89 16.43 -18.84
CA LEU A 84 3.37 16.69 -17.50
C LEU A 84 3.42 15.36 -16.71
N ASP A 85 4.59 15.04 -16.17
CA ASP A 85 4.80 13.81 -15.37
C ASP A 85 3.93 13.77 -14.09
N GLU A 86 3.43 14.93 -13.66
CA GLU A 86 2.56 15.10 -12.49
C GLU A 86 1.09 14.73 -12.79
N VAL A 87 0.73 14.57 -14.07
CA VAL A 87 -0.64 14.33 -14.52
C VAL A 87 -0.78 12.87 -14.95
N LYS A 88 -1.60 12.13 -14.21
CA LYS A 88 -1.83 10.70 -14.48
C LYS A 88 -2.72 10.46 -15.70
N GLU A 89 -3.76 11.27 -15.87
CA GLU A 89 -4.76 11.12 -16.93
C GLU A 89 -5.45 12.46 -17.19
N VAL A 90 -5.74 12.79 -18.45
CA VAL A 90 -6.52 13.97 -18.84
C VAL A 90 -7.76 13.51 -19.62
N ASN A 91 -8.93 13.69 -19.02
CA ASN A 91 -10.19 13.35 -19.67
C ASN A 91 -10.86 14.60 -20.27
N TYR A 92 -11.27 14.53 -21.53
CA TYR A 92 -12.01 15.60 -22.19
C TYR A 92 -13.51 15.25 -22.14
N ILE A 93 -14.30 16.15 -21.56
CA ILE A 93 -15.75 16.02 -21.45
C ILE A 93 -16.37 17.08 -22.36
N SER A 94 -17.18 16.67 -23.34
CA SER A 94 -17.90 17.59 -24.21
C SER A 94 -19.06 18.27 -23.46
N GLN A 95 -19.60 19.35 -24.02
CA GLN A 95 -20.71 20.07 -23.40
C GLN A 95 -21.96 19.17 -23.28
N GLU A 96 -22.22 18.33 -24.28
CA GLU A 96 -23.34 17.38 -24.31
C GLU A 96 -23.18 16.32 -23.22
N GLN A 97 -21.97 15.79 -23.06
CA GLN A 97 -21.67 14.78 -22.07
C GLN A 97 -21.74 15.33 -20.64
N ALA A 98 -21.24 16.54 -20.41
CA ALA A 98 -21.38 17.22 -19.12
C ALA A 98 -22.86 17.51 -18.76
N LEU A 99 -23.70 17.78 -19.76
CA LEU A 99 -25.14 17.96 -19.56
C LEU A 99 -25.84 16.64 -19.22
N GLU A 100 -25.44 15.53 -19.84
CA GLU A 100 -25.96 14.19 -19.53
C GLU A 100 -25.54 13.75 -18.12
N ASP A 101 -24.28 13.97 -17.74
CA ASP A 101 -23.75 13.68 -16.41
C ASP A 101 -24.43 14.53 -15.31
N PHE A 102 -24.83 15.77 -15.62
CA PHE A 102 -25.54 16.63 -14.67
C PHE A 102 -27.02 16.23 -14.48
N ARG A 103 -27.62 15.56 -15.47
CA ARG A 103 -29.04 15.19 -15.46
C ARG A 103 -29.31 13.86 -14.75
N ASN A 104 -28.30 13.02 -14.58
CA ASN A 104 -28.36 11.74 -13.86
C ASN A 104 -27.91 11.89 -12.41
#